data_AF-A0A1H2L9Z0-F1
#
_entry.id   AF-A0A1H2L9Z0-F1
#
_cell.length_a   1.000
_cell.length_b   1.000
_cell.length_c   1.000
_cell.angle_alpha   90.00
_cell.angle_beta   90.00
_cell.angle_gamma   90.00
#
_symmetry.space_group_name_H-M   'P 1'
#
loop_
_entity.id
_entity.type
_entity.pdbx_description
1 polymer ?
#
loop_
_entity_poly.entity_id
_entity_poly.type
_entity_poly.pdbx_seq_one_letter_code
_entity_poly.pdbx_strand_id
1 'polypeptide(L)'
;MKTRTLLATALTALAFSASLTTLAHSAEATPYRYGQNLDIAKVISIDVPNSSQCEVVTATMTYRNSAGDVEVLDYEQLSSVCTNQN
;
A
#
# COMPACT_ATOMS: atom_id res chain seq x y z
N MET A 1 -68.99 17.22 6.71
CA MET A 1 -67.65 17.65 6.22
C MET A 1 -66.63 16.71 6.85
N LYS A 2 -65.92 15.91 6.05
CA LYS A 2 -65.01 14.84 6.53
C LYS A 2 -63.59 15.21 6.09
N THR A 3 -62.77 15.68 7.02
CA THR A 3 -61.38 16.07 6.79
C THR A 3 -60.50 14.82 6.71
N ARG A 4 -59.82 14.64 5.57
CA ARG A 4 -58.84 13.58 5.35
C ARG A 4 -57.44 14.15 5.54
N THR A 5 -56.84 13.87 6.69
CA THR A 5 -55.48 14.27 7.02
C THR A 5 -54.49 13.34 6.31
N LEU A 6 -53.73 13.86 5.35
CA LEU A 6 -52.65 13.13 4.69
C LEU A 6 -51.35 13.38 5.49
N LEU A 7 -50.85 12.34 6.17
CA LEU A 7 -49.51 12.37 6.77
C LEU A 7 -48.47 12.11 5.67
N ALA A 8 -47.73 13.15 5.30
CA ALA A 8 -46.55 13.03 4.47
C ALA A 8 -45.33 12.76 5.36
N THR A 9 -44.93 11.50 5.48
CA THR A 9 -43.66 11.10 6.12
C THR A 9 -42.50 11.39 5.17
N ALA A 10 -41.80 12.50 5.41
CA ALA A 10 -40.55 12.81 4.72
C ALA A 10 -39.43 11.91 5.27
N LEU A 11 -38.97 10.95 4.47
CA LEU A 11 -37.85 10.07 4.80
C LEU A 11 -36.55 10.79 4.43
N THR A 12 -35.94 11.50 5.38
CA THR A 12 -34.62 12.13 5.20
C THR A 12 -33.52 11.07 5.32
N ALA A 13 -33.01 10.60 4.19
CA ALA A 13 -31.82 9.76 4.14
C ALA A 13 -30.56 10.61 4.38
N LEU A 14 -29.98 10.55 5.58
CA LEU A 14 -28.65 11.10 5.85
C LEU A 14 -27.60 10.14 5.29
N ALA A 15 -27.02 10.48 4.13
CA ALA A 15 -25.84 9.80 3.63
C ALA A 15 -24.62 10.30 4.43
N PHE A 16 -24.14 9.48 5.37
CA PHE A 16 -22.89 9.74 6.10
C PHE A 16 -21.71 9.24 5.26
N SER A 17 -21.14 10.13 4.45
CA SER A 17 -19.90 9.85 3.72
C SER A 17 -18.73 9.94 4.70
N ALA A 18 -18.36 8.82 5.31
CA ALA A 18 -17.14 8.75 6.10
C ALA A 18 -15.92 8.77 5.15
N SER A 19 -15.35 9.95 4.94
CA SER A 19 -14.05 10.08 4.26
C SER A 19 -12.96 9.49 5.15
N LEU A 20 -12.55 8.26 4.86
CA LEU A 20 -11.37 7.65 5.49
C LEU A 20 -10.12 8.36 4.93
N THR A 21 -9.62 9.35 5.68
CA THR A 21 -8.29 9.90 5.43
C THR A 21 -7.26 8.88 5.88
N THR A 22 -6.72 8.09 4.95
CA THR A 22 -5.54 7.27 5.22
C THR A 22 -4.36 8.20 5.47
N LEU A 23 -3.90 8.30 6.71
CA LEU A 23 -2.62 8.93 7.01
C LEU A 23 -1.56 8.09 6.30
N ALA A 24 -0.89 8.67 5.31
CA ALA A 24 0.32 8.08 4.75
C ALA A 24 1.40 8.11 5.84
N HIS A 25 1.44 7.06 6.66
CA HIS A 25 2.55 6.82 7.55
C HIS A 25 3.73 6.46 6.65
N SER A 26 4.75 7.31 6.57
CA SER A 26 6.01 6.91 5.94
C SER A 26 6.64 5.86 6.85
N ALA A 27 6.30 4.59 6.62
CA ALA A 27 6.93 3.50 7.33
C ALA A 27 8.43 3.54 7.05
N GLU A 28 9.22 3.52 8.12
CA GLU A 28 10.68 3.38 8.01
C GLU A 28 10.98 1.98 7.45
N ALA A 29 11.95 1.88 6.55
CA ALA A 29 12.30 0.61 5.94
C ALA A 29 12.84 -0.37 7.00
N THR A 30 12.26 -1.56 7.05
CA THR A 30 12.72 -2.63 7.94
C THR A 30 13.58 -3.65 7.19
N PRO A 31 14.72 -4.11 7.74
CA PRO A 31 15.53 -5.13 7.07
C PRO A 31 14.78 -6.45 6.92
N TYR A 32 14.63 -6.91 5.68
CA TYR A 32 14.03 -8.20 5.37
C TYR A 32 14.99 -9.35 5.64
N ARG A 33 14.49 -10.40 6.28
CA ARG A 33 15.23 -11.66 6.43
C ARG A 33 14.77 -12.66 5.38
N TYR A 34 15.69 -13.11 4.52
CA TYR A 34 15.37 -14.11 3.51
C TYR A 34 14.67 -15.35 4.10
N GLY A 35 13.56 -15.73 3.45
CA GLY A 35 12.71 -16.83 3.90
C GLY A 35 11.67 -16.44 4.93
N GLN A 36 11.65 -15.19 5.41
CA GLN A 36 10.52 -14.66 6.17
C GLN A 36 9.30 -14.56 5.25
N ASN A 37 8.16 -15.06 5.73
CA ASN A 37 6.89 -14.90 5.04
C ASN A 37 6.42 -13.46 5.19
N LEU A 38 6.11 -12.83 4.06
CA LEU A 38 5.54 -11.49 3.97
C LEU A 38 4.08 -11.61 3.55
N ASP A 39 3.21 -10.82 4.17
CA ASP A 39 1.83 -10.67 3.72
C ASP A 39 1.75 -9.56 2.67
N ILE A 40 2.02 -9.91 1.41
CA ILE A 40 2.02 -8.96 0.29
C ILE A 40 0.72 -9.12 -0.51
N ALA A 41 -0.17 -8.14 -0.41
CA ALA A 41 -1.33 -8.05 -1.29
C ALA A 41 -1.00 -7.33 -2.60
N LYS A 42 -0.15 -6.29 -2.57
CA LYS A 42 0.29 -5.55 -3.76
C LYS A 42 1.65 -4.89 -3.56
N VAL A 43 2.58 -5.12 -4.48
CA VAL A 43 3.81 -4.30 -4.57
C VAL A 43 3.48 -2.93 -5.15
N ILE A 44 3.88 -1.86 -4.46
CA ILE A 44 3.65 -0.47 -4.87
C ILE A 44 4.85 0.06 -5.66
N SER A 45 6.05 -0.12 -5.12
CA SER A 45 7.30 0.28 -5.77
C SER A 45 8.46 -0.58 -5.29
N ILE A 46 9.46 -0.71 -6.15
CA ILE A 46 10.78 -1.24 -5.80
C ILE A 46 11.77 -0.19 -6.28
N ASP A 47 12.54 0.37 -5.34
CA ASP A 47 13.67 1.24 -5.63
C ASP A 47 14.96 0.44 -5.54
N VAL A 48 15.78 0.54 -6.58
CA VAL A 48 17.05 -0.17 -6.67
C VAL A 48 18.10 0.87 -6.97
N PRO A 49 19.10 1.07 -6.09
CA PRO A 49 20.19 1.98 -6.36
C PRO A 49 20.91 1.60 -7.66
N ASN A 50 21.19 2.61 -8.48
CA ASN A 50 22.04 2.43 -9.64
C ASN A 50 23.47 2.16 -9.17
N SER A 51 24.09 1.11 -9.71
CA SER A 51 25.52 0.86 -9.59
C SER A 51 26.14 0.77 -10.98
N SER A 52 27.40 1.18 -11.12
CA SER A 52 28.20 0.98 -12.33
C SER A 52 28.92 -0.37 -12.36
N GLN A 53 28.88 -1.12 -11.26
CA GLN A 53 29.56 -2.40 -11.10
C GLN A 53 28.53 -3.53 -10.91
N CYS A 54 28.93 -4.76 -11.24
CA CYS A 54 28.16 -5.93 -10.85
C CYS A 54 28.46 -6.27 -9.39
N GLU A 55 27.55 -5.88 -8.49
CA GLU A 55 27.71 -6.03 -7.04
C GLU A 55 26.35 -6.21 -6.35
N VAL A 56 26.38 -6.52 -5.06
CA VAL A 56 25.18 -6.56 -4.23
C VAL A 56 24.79 -5.14 -3.81
N VAL A 57 23.53 -4.79 -3.98
CA VAL A 57 22.94 -3.51 -3.61
C VAL A 57 21.71 -3.72 -2.71
N THR A 58 21.41 -2.75 -1.86
CA THR A 58 20.19 -2.74 -1.04
C THR A 58 19.05 -2.10 -1.81
N ALA A 59 18.02 -2.88 -2.13
CA ALA A 59 16.78 -2.41 -2.72
C ALA A 59 15.72 -2.18 -1.65
N THR A 60 14.92 -1.13 -1.83
CA THR A 60 13.79 -0.81 -0.96
C THR A 60 12.49 -1.18 -1.64
N MET A 61 11.66 -2.00 -1.00
CA MET A 61 10.34 -2.36 -1.49
C MET A 61 9.26 -1.71 -0.61
N THR A 62 8.34 -1.01 -1.27
CA THR A 62 7.10 -0.53 -0.66
C THR A 62 5.96 -1.42 -1.14
N TYR A 63 5.18 -1.98 -0.23
CA TYR A 63 4.07 -2.86 -0.56
C TYR A 63 2.86 -2.58 0.32
N ARG A 64 1.69 -3.06 -0.12
CA ARG A 64 0.46 -3.09 0.64
C ARG A 64 0.19 -4.49 1.15
N ASN A 65 -0.09 -4.63 2.44
CA ASN A 65 -0.47 -5.90 3.07
C ASN A 65 -1.96 -6.23 2.86
N SER A 66 -2.41 -7.40 3.32
CA SER A 66 -3.83 -7.81 3.18
C SER A 66 -4.80 -6.99 4.04
N ALA A 67 -4.32 -6.34 5.10
CA ALA A 67 -5.10 -5.41 5.93
C ALA A 67 -5.26 -4.01 5.28
N GLY A 68 -4.48 -3.72 4.24
CA GLY A 68 -4.50 -2.46 3.49
C GLY A 68 -3.40 -1.47 3.86
N ASP A 69 -2.58 -1.79 4.87
CA ASP A 69 -1.47 -0.94 5.32
C ASP A 69 -0.33 -0.93 4.32
N VAL A 70 0.42 0.17 4.28
CA VAL A 70 1.61 0.33 3.46
C VAL A 70 2.85 0.07 4.31
N GLU A 71 3.63 -0.92 3.90
CA GLU A 71 4.83 -1.38 4.57
C GLU A 71 6.05 -1.11 3.67
N VAL A 72 7.21 -0.89 4.31
CA VAL A 72 8.49 -0.66 3.63
C VAL A 72 9.53 -1.61 4.20
N LEU A 73 10.27 -2.28 3.31
CA LEU A 73 11.38 -3.14 3.69
C LEU A 73 12.60 -2.94 2.79
N ASP A 74 13.76 -3.28 3.32
CA ASP A 74 15.03 -3.32 2.60
C ASP A 74 15.50 -4.76 2.44
N TYR A 75 15.98 -5.11 1.25
CA TYR A 75 16.56 -6.42 0.95
C TYR A 75 17.74 -6.27 0.00
N GLU A 76 18.62 -7.26 -0.02
CA GLU A 76 19.78 -7.27 -0.92
C GLU A 76 19.42 -7.87 -2.27
N GLN A 77 20.03 -7.41 -3.36
CA GLN A 77 20.00 -8.10 -4.64
C GLN A 77 21.23 -7.74 -5.47
N LEU A 78 21.43 -8.43 -6.59
CA LEU A 78 22.45 -7.99 -7.56
C LEU A 78 22.00 -6.71 -8.27
N SER A 79 22.96 -5.83 -8.55
CA SER A 79 22.72 -4.64 -9.37
C SER A 79 22.26 -5.04 -10.78
N SER A 80 21.52 -4.14 -11.43
CA SER A 80 21.00 -4.36 -12.79
C SER A 80 22.10 -4.56 -13.85
N VAL A 81 23.34 -4.18 -13.55
CA VAL A 81 24.48 -4.40 -14.46
C VAL A 81 24.85 -5.89 -14.53
N CYS A 82 24.57 -6.66 -13.48
CA CYS A 82 24.84 -8.10 -13.45
C CYS A 82 23.96 -8.92 -14.41
N THR A 83 22.77 -8.43 -14.78
CA THR A 83 21.81 -9.16 -15.62
C THR A 83 22.08 -9.04 -17.12
N ASN A 84 22.99 -8.16 -17.54
CA ASN A 84 23.33 -7.91 -18.96
C ASN A 84 24.50 -8.78 -19.48
N GLN A 85 24.85 -9.88 -18.80
CA GLN A 85 26.04 -10.70 -19.12
C GLN A 85 25.74 -11.92 -20.02
N ASN A 86 24.63 -11.92 -20.75
CA ASN A 86 24.27 -12.99 -21.69
C ASN A 86 24.82 -12.75 -23.10
#